data_AF-A0A841GM39-F1
#
_entry.id   AF-A0A841GM39-F1
#
_cell.length_a   1.000
_cell.length_b   1.000
_cell.length_c   1.000
_cell.angle_alpha   90.00
_cell.angle_beta   90.00
_cell.angle_gamma   90.00
#
_symmetry.space_group_name_H-M   'P 1'
#
loop_
_entity.id
_entity.type
_entity.pdbx_description
1 polymer ?
#
loop_
_entity_poly.entity_id
_entity_poly.type
_entity_poly.pdbx_seq_one_letter_code
_entity_poly.pdbx_strand_id
1 'polypeptide(L)'
;MDIEPLKNAFWAIVVDCLVQFHGMPRGEATSAADALRARVGVPLPVAGPAAPWESDLFYHNEPLYVADDIAGRDADATAIEAEYEAIQDRHYGPAEQIAFGPGFRASSSLGASG
;
A
#
# COMPACT_ATOMS: atom_id res chain seq x y z
N MET A 1 -12.13 7.09 14.23
CA MET A 1 -11.77 5.90 13.43
C MET A 1 -10.43 5.43 13.94
N ASP A 2 -10.32 4.17 14.34
CA ASP A 2 -9.03 3.62 14.74
C ASP A 2 -8.21 3.39 13.47
N ILE A 3 -7.04 4.01 13.39
CA ILE A 3 -6.18 4.01 12.19
C ILE A 3 -5.17 2.85 12.26
N GLU A 4 -4.98 2.25 13.44
CA GLU A 4 -3.99 1.20 13.63
C GLU A 4 -4.28 -0.07 12.80
N PRO A 5 -5.53 -0.52 12.63
CA PRO A 5 -5.85 -1.63 11.73
C PRO A 5 -5.45 -1.35 10.28
N LEU A 6 -5.70 -0.14 9.77
CA LEU A 6 -5.35 0.27 8.41
C LEU A 6 -3.85 0.29 8.18
N LYS A 7 -3.08 0.80 9.15
CA LYS A 7 -1.62 0.74 9.10
C LYS A 7 -1.11 -0.70 9.08
N ASN A 8 -1.70 -1.57 9.89
CA ASN A 8 -1.32 -2.98 9.91
C ASN A 8 -1.65 -3.67 8.57
N ALA A 9 -2.80 -3.38 7.98
CA ALA A 9 -3.19 -3.85 6.66
C ALA A 9 -2.23 -3.36 5.57
N PHE A 10 -1.88 -2.08 5.59
CA PHE A 10 -0.90 -1.48 4.68
C PHE A 10 0.42 -2.26 4.68
N TRP A 11 1.03 -2.43 5.86
CA TRP A 11 2.30 -3.15 5.97
C TRP A 11 2.17 -4.62 5.61
N ALA A 12 1.03 -5.26 5.88
CA ALA A 12 0.78 -6.63 5.45
C ALA A 12 0.74 -6.77 3.92
N ILE A 13 0.12 -5.82 3.22
CA ILE A 13 0.10 -5.77 1.74
C ILE A 13 1.51 -5.57 1.20
N VAL A 14 2.32 -4.65 1.75
CA VAL A 14 3.73 -4.46 1.35
C VAL A 14 4.50 -5.78 1.40
N VAL A 15 4.37 -6.54 2.49
CA VAL A 15 5.06 -7.85 2.62
C VAL A 15 4.52 -8.87 1.61
N ASP A 16 3.21 -8.89 1.34
CA ASP A 16 2.63 -9.77 0.32
C ASP A 16 3.15 -9.41 -1.10
N CYS A 17 3.29 -8.13 -1.43
CA CYS A 17 3.87 -7.65 -2.69
C CYS A 17 5.35 -8.04 -2.82
N LEU A 18 6.15 -7.85 -1.77
CA LEU A 18 7.56 -8.27 -1.74
C LEU A 18 7.73 -9.77 -2.02
N VAL A 19 6.85 -10.59 -1.46
CA VAL A 19 6.88 -12.04 -1.67
C VAL A 19 6.41 -12.41 -3.08
N GLN A 20 5.25 -11.90 -3.50
CA GLN A 20 4.59 -12.36 -4.73
C GLN A 20 5.20 -11.77 -6.00
N PHE A 21 5.55 -10.47 -5.98
CA PHE A 21 6.02 -9.76 -7.19
C PHE A 21 7.53 -9.63 -7.25
N HIS A 22 8.20 -9.52 -6.09
CA HIS A 22 9.66 -9.41 -6.03
C HIS A 22 10.36 -10.73 -5.68
N GLY A 23 9.63 -11.80 -5.38
CA GLY A 23 10.19 -13.12 -5.09
C GLY A 23 11.01 -13.17 -3.79
N MET A 24 10.82 -12.20 -2.90
CA MET A 24 11.55 -12.11 -1.64
C MET A 24 11.03 -13.17 -0.66
N PRO A 25 11.89 -13.93 0.04
CA PRO A 25 11.44 -14.84 1.10
C PRO A 25 10.62 -14.12 2.17
N ARG A 26 9.51 -14.72 2.64
CA ARG A 26 8.59 -14.08 3.59
C ARG A 26 9.27 -13.47 4.81
N GLY A 27 10.21 -14.19 5.43
CA GLY A 27 10.93 -13.70 6.62
C GLY A 27 11.83 -12.49 6.33
N GLU A 28 12.44 -12.45 5.15
CA GLU A 28 13.24 -11.31 4.68
C GLU A 28 12.33 -10.12 4.38
N ALA A 29 11.22 -10.36 3.68
CA ALA A 29 10.21 -9.34 3.36
C ALA A 29 9.64 -8.69 4.63
N THR A 30 9.27 -9.49 5.64
CA THR A 30 8.80 -8.96 6.93
C THR A 30 9.89 -8.13 7.60
N SER A 31 11.14 -8.62 7.64
CA SER A 31 12.24 -7.90 8.29
C SER A 31 12.54 -6.56 7.60
N ALA A 32 12.51 -6.53 6.27
CA ALA A 32 12.75 -5.33 5.48
C ALA A 32 11.61 -4.30 5.65
N ALA A 33 10.36 -4.75 5.60
CA ALA A 33 9.19 -3.91 5.84
C ALA A 33 9.18 -3.35 7.28
N ASP A 34 9.47 -4.18 8.29
CA ASP A 34 9.56 -3.73 9.69
C ASP A 34 10.71 -2.74 9.90
N ALA A 35 11.86 -2.94 9.25
CA ALA A 35 12.96 -2.00 9.31
C ALA A 35 12.58 -0.63 8.71
N LEU A 36 11.85 -0.61 7.58
CA LEU A 36 11.33 0.63 7.02
C LEU A 36 10.26 1.26 7.92
N ARG A 37 9.30 0.47 8.39
CA ARG A 37 8.25 0.87 9.35
C ARG A 37 8.82 1.50 10.62
N ALA A 38 9.92 0.96 11.14
CA ALA A 38 10.60 1.51 12.31
C ALA A 38 11.34 2.82 11.99
N ARG A 39 11.99 2.91 10.81
CA ARG A 39 12.69 4.13 10.37
C ARG A 39 11.76 5.31 10.14
N VAL A 40 10.58 5.03 9.62
CA VAL A 40 9.54 6.03 9.37
C VAL A 40 8.65 6.29 10.58
N GLY A 41 8.88 5.56 11.68
CA GLY A 41 8.21 5.68 12.98
C GLY A 41 8.55 6.94 13.79
N VAL A 42 8.70 8.09 13.15
CA VAL A 42 8.57 9.41 13.82
C VAL A 42 7.07 9.63 14.06
N PRO A 43 6.64 10.08 15.25
CA PRO A 43 5.23 10.08 15.62
C PRO A 43 4.41 10.84 14.58
N LEU A 44 3.41 10.15 14.01
CA LEU A 44 2.30 10.82 13.35
C LEU A 44 1.73 11.83 14.36
N PRO A 45 1.75 13.15 14.08
CA PRO A 45 1.18 14.12 14.98
C PRO A 45 -0.30 13.79 15.16
N VAL A 46 -0.62 13.21 16.32
CA VAL A 46 -1.96 13.25 16.86
C VAL A 46 -2.19 14.71 17.24
N ALA A 47 -2.75 15.47 16.30
CA ALA A 47 -3.42 16.76 16.52
C ALA A 47 -2.72 17.74 17.49
N GLY A 48 -1.59 18.29 17.07
CA GLY A 48 -1.30 19.72 17.25
C GLY A 48 -1.53 20.42 15.89
N PRO A 49 -1.67 21.76 15.82
CA PRO A 49 -1.99 22.47 14.58
C PRO A 49 -0.78 22.56 13.64
N ALA A 50 -0.20 21.41 13.30
CA ALA A 50 0.59 21.24 12.11
C ALA A 50 -0.38 20.82 11.00
N ALA A 51 -0.22 21.43 9.83
CA ALA A 51 -1.23 21.40 8.80
C ALA A 51 -1.53 19.96 8.32
N PRO A 52 -2.77 19.66 7.90
CA PRO A 52 -3.24 18.30 7.59
C PRO A 52 -2.44 17.54 6.52
N TRP A 53 -1.58 18.21 5.76
CA TRP A 53 -0.93 17.70 4.56
C TRP A 53 0.50 17.14 4.77
N GLU A 54 1.07 17.24 5.98
CA GLU A 54 2.46 16.78 6.23
C GLU A 54 2.54 15.35 6.82
N SER A 55 1.43 14.80 7.32
CA SER A 55 1.35 13.37 7.71
C SER A 55 0.92 12.44 6.57
N ASP A 56 0.70 13.02 5.39
CA ASP A 56 0.17 12.34 4.21
C ASP A 56 1.22 11.56 3.40
N LEU A 57 2.51 11.69 3.71
CA LEU A 57 3.59 11.01 2.98
C LEU A 57 3.52 9.47 3.03
N PHE A 58 2.91 8.90 4.08
CA PHE A 58 2.62 7.46 4.15
C PHE A 58 1.26 7.08 3.55
N TYR A 59 0.32 8.02 3.48
CA TYR A 59 -1.02 7.80 2.95
C TYR A 59 -1.10 7.96 1.43
N HIS A 60 -0.07 8.51 0.79
CA HIS A 60 0.00 8.66 -0.67
C HIS A 60 0.85 7.63 -1.39
N ASN A 61 1.69 6.87 -0.67
CA ASN A 61 2.47 5.82 -1.29
C ASN A 61 1.70 4.51 -1.25
N GLU A 62 1.23 4.07 -2.41
CA GLU A 62 0.63 2.75 -2.60
C GLU A 62 1.56 1.65 -2.02
N PRO A 63 1.01 0.63 -1.33
CA PRO A 63 1.79 -0.50 -0.81
C PRO A 63 2.73 -1.14 -1.84
N LEU A 64 2.32 -1.22 -3.11
CA LEU A 64 3.15 -1.73 -4.20
C LEU A 64 4.41 -0.86 -4.40
N TYR A 65 4.28 0.46 -4.44
CA TYR A 65 5.45 1.35 -4.59
C TYR A 65 6.42 1.27 -3.41
N VAL A 66 5.89 1.07 -2.19
CA VAL A 66 6.76 0.82 -1.03
C VAL A 66 7.49 -0.52 -1.17
N ALA A 67 6.84 -1.55 -1.73
CA ALA A 67 7.49 -2.83 -2.01
C ALA A 67 8.55 -2.70 -3.13
N ASP A 68 8.27 -1.93 -4.18
CA ASP A 68 9.21 -1.62 -5.27
C ASP A 68 10.46 -0.90 -4.72
N ASP A 69 10.27 0.11 -3.88
CA ASP A 69 11.35 0.85 -3.21
C ASP A 69 12.22 -0.06 -2.33
N ILE A 70 11.60 -0.96 -1.55
CA ILE A 70 12.33 -1.93 -0.71
C ILE A 70 13.10 -2.91 -1.58
N ALA A 71 12.50 -3.38 -2.69
CA ALA A 71 13.12 -4.33 -3.60
C ALA A 71 14.17 -3.68 -4.52
N GLY A 72 14.20 -2.34 -4.61
CA GLY A 72 15.06 -1.57 -5.49
C GLY A 72 14.76 -1.78 -6.98
N ARG A 73 13.53 -2.22 -7.30
CA ARG A 73 13.07 -2.47 -8.68
C ARG A 73 11.56 -2.43 -8.75
N ASP A 74 11.05 -1.91 -9.86
CA ASP A 74 9.62 -1.76 -10.08
C ASP A 74 9.00 -3.06 -10.62
N ALA A 75 7.86 -3.44 -10.06
CA ALA A 75 6.97 -4.42 -10.68
C ALA A 75 6.13 -3.76 -11.80
N ASP A 76 5.84 -4.52 -12.85
CA ASP A 76 4.92 -4.06 -13.90
C ASP A 76 3.48 -4.09 -13.36
N ALA A 77 3.04 -2.97 -12.79
CA ALA A 77 1.73 -2.83 -12.16
C ALA A 77 0.55 -3.21 -13.09
N THR A 78 0.69 -3.01 -14.41
CA THR A 78 -0.35 -3.40 -15.38
C THR A 78 -0.42 -4.92 -15.55
N ALA A 79 0.71 -5.61 -15.44
CA ALA A 79 0.76 -7.07 -15.57
C ALA A 79 0.26 -7.82 -14.32
N ILE A 80 0.25 -7.15 -13.15
CA ILE A 80 -0.08 -7.76 -11.85
C ILE A 80 -1.34 -7.19 -11.20
N GLU A 81 -2.11 -6.37 -11.93
CA GLU A 81 -3.26 -5.61 -11.40
C GLU A 81 -4.26 -6.52 -10.67
N ALA A 82 -4.63 -7.65 -11.28
CA ALA A 82 -5.60 -8.58 -10.71
C ALA A 82 -5.07 -9.28 -9.45
N GLU A 83 -3.81 -9.71 -9.44
CA GLU A 83 -3.18 -10.29 -8.26
C GLU A 83 -3.02 -9.27 -7.13
N TYR A 84 -2.71 -8.02 -7.48
CA TYR A 84 -2.59 -6.94 -6.51
C TYR A 84 -3.94 -6.58 -5.88
N GLU A 85 -5.02 -6.47 -6.67
CA GLU A 85 -6.39 -6.28 -6.15
C GLU A 85 -6.75 -7.40 -5.17
N ALA A 86 -6.44 -8.65 -5.50
CA ALA A 86 -6.71 -9.79 -4.63
C ALA A 86 -5.91 -9.77 -3.31
N ILE A 87 -4.70 -9.21 -3.31
CA ILE A 87 -3.93 -8.98 -2.07
C ILE A 87 -4.60 -7.89 -1.25
N GLN A 88 -4.97 -6.77 -1.88
CA GLN A 88 -5.56 -5.66 -1.18
C GLN A 88 -6.94 -6.03 -0.59
N ASP A 89 -7.78 -6.78 -1.30
CA ASP A 89 -9.07 -7.31 -0.82
C ASP A 89 -8.94 -8.21 0.41
N ARG A 90 -7.81 -8.92 0.56
CA ARG A 90 -7.54 -9.78 1.71
C ARG A 90 -7.29 -8.99 3.00
N HIS A 91 -6.72 -7.79 2.87
CA HIS A 91 -6.22 -7.00 3.99
C HIS A 91 -7.08 -5.78 4.30
N TYR A 92 -7.59 -5.10 3.28
CA TYR A 92 -8.57 -4.03 3.43
C TYR A 92 -9.98 -4.61 3.40
N GLY A 93 -10.71 -4.44 4.50
CA GLY A 93 -12.09 -4.89 4.58
C GLY A 93 -13.00 -4.14 3.59
N PRO A 94 -14.24 -4.63 3.34
CA PRO A 94 -15.16 -4.05 2.36
C PRO A 94 -15.55 -2.59 2.64
N ALA A 95 -15.46 -2.13 3.89
CA ALA A 95 -15.75 -0.75 4.28
C ALA A 95 -14.60 0.23 3.98
N GLU A 96 -13.37 -0.28 3.89
CA GLU A 96 -12.16 0.53 3.74
C GLU A 96 -11.85 0.78 2.25
N GLN A 97 -12.23 -0.16 1.38
CA GLN A 97 -12.18 0.01 -0.08
C GLN A 97 -13.04 1.18 -0.59
N ILE A 98 -14.12 1.52 0.12
CA ILE A 98 -15.01 2.64 -0.22
C ILE A 98 -14.35 4.00 0.12
N ALA A 99 -13.48 4.04 1.13
CA ALA A 99 -12.84 5.28 1.60
C ALA A 99 -11.66 5.74 0.72
N PHE A 100 -10.97 4.80 0.07
CA PHE A 100 -9.85 5.11 -0.86
C PHE A 100 -10.28 5.25 -2.33
N GLY A 101 -11.58 5.08 -2.62
CA GLY A 101 -12.20 5.44 -3.90
C GLY A 101 -12.06 4.39 -5.02
N PRO A 102 -12.92 4.45 -6.05
CA PRO A 102 -13.00 3.46 -7.14
C PRO A 102 -11.84 3.52 -8.17
N GLY A 103 -10.83 4.37 -7.97
CA GLY A 103 -9.58 4.33 -8.75
C GLY A 103 -8.76 3.06 -8.51
N PHE A 104 -9.08 2.34 -7.45
CA PHE A 104 -8.66 0.98 -7.11
C PHE A 104 -9.40 -0.12 -7.92
N ARG A 105 -10.44 0.23 -8.71
CA ARG A 105 -11.26 -0.76 -9.44
C ARG A 105 -11.44 -0.54 -10.94
N ALA A 106 -10.97 0.58 -11.49
CA ALA A 106 -10.89 0.80 -12.93
C ALA A 106 -10.29 2.19 -13.20
N SER A 107 -9.05 2.23 -13.67
CA SER A 107 -8.75 3.25 -14.68
C SER A 107 -9.45 2.83 -15.98
N SER A 108 -10.53 3.56 -16.27
CA SER A 108 -10.99 3.84 -17.64
C SER A 108 -11.64 2.69 -18.42
N SER A 109 -12.90 2.38 -18.09
CA SER A 109 -13.87 2.19 -19.17
C SER A 109 -14.10 3.54 -19.87
N LEU A 110 -13.35 3.85 -20.94
CA LEU A 110 -13.75 4.83 -21.97
C LEU A 110 -12.81 4.71 -23.18
N GLY A 111 -13.32 4.09 -24.24
CA GLY A 111 -12.61 3.97 -25.51
C GLY A 111 -13.27 3.08 -26.58
N ALA A 112 -14.56 2.74 -26.45
CA ALA A 112 -15.33 2.25 -27.59
C ALA A 112 -15.88 3.46 -28.35
N SER A 113 -15.28 3.80 -29.50
CA SER A 113 -15.92 4.39 -30.68
C SER A 113 -14.86 4.68 -31.75
N GLY A 114 -15.02 4.07 -32.92
CA GLY A 114 -14.19 4.22 -34.11
C GLY A 114 -14.41 3.08 -35.07
#